data_AF-A0A1L7UBM2-F1
#
_entry.id   AF-A0A1L7UBM2-F1
#
_cell.length_a   1.000
_cell.length_b   1.000
_cell.length_c   1.000
_cell.angle_alpha   90.00
_cell.angle_beta   90.00
_cell.angle_gamma   90.00
#
_symmetry.space_group_name_H-M   'P 1'
#
loop_
_entity.id
_entity.type
_entity.pdbx_description
1 polymer ?
#
loop_
_entity_poly.entity_id
_entity_poly.type
_entity_poly.pdbx_seq_one_letter_code
_entity_poly.pdbx_strand_id
1 'polypeptide(L)'
;MKNAKACLQCRAAKRKCRLLSGRNTCFACQQRGELCSSTKLSKASTATHLAPLVRVGTTTSPVTDIDDLLSPQIQWELVTKYMAYIHDRPQSIFHEPTLKDQVQRREIHPGLLLAICSLACRFSHDPAVRALEDCLTRACKLRLQANLEQCCLATIQTCILVANVCSANLNTESEALYFGIAIRMAQIMRLPHNKLSENPAVTETRKRVFWTLFMADRWCSSASGLPRQIQDNDYAIDFPIDESIFQQPGFSLGGSTGSTLGIWAYKIMLAKIFGHIQDFNRSNVVRGLCQRDFDGHVKLLAEQLDDWEMNLPSHMQLTDQNIREYHSKGLGGTFIDLHLGFHHYATLLFFNYLESRRLYSRDKVHYSQLCKSHAFRFSELLQVSREKKGCEAVHAAIGHMTIVSSAVLVHVLLMGEVGELEAARSGLISNFKTLLELKKFWPSLENLVRWLLPH
;
A
#
# COMPACT_ATOMS: atom_id res chain seq x y z
N MET A 1 -0.84 -2.42 35.56
CA MET A 1 -0.83 -3.43 36.64
C MET A 1 0.55 -3.49 37.29
N LYS A 2 0.65 -3.50 38.63
CA LYS A 2 1.94 -3.59 39.34
C LYS A 2 2.59 -4.96 39.08
N ASN A 3 3.81 -4.99 38.56
CA ASN A 3 4.55 -6.23 38.30
C ASN A 3 4.74 -7.03 39.61
N ALA A 4 4.36 -8.31 39.60
CA ALA A 4 4.56 -9.20 40.74
C ALA A 4 6.06 -9.39 41.00
N LYS A 5 6.51 -9.15 42.25
CA LYS A 5 7.93 -9.27 42.66
C LYS A 5 8.41 -10.71 42.90
N ALA A 6 7.52 -11.72 42.86
CA ALA A 6 7.84 -13.11 43.18
C ALA A 6 7.26 -14.09 42.14
N CYS A 7 8.00 -15.17 41.83
CA CYS A 7 7.52 -16.25 40.95
C CYS A 7 6.33 -17.01 41.56
N LEU A 8 5.53 -17.65 40.70
CA LEU A 8 4.38 -18.47 41.08
C LEU A 8 4.77 -19.59 42.07
N GLN A 9 5.91 -20.25 41.86
CA GLN A 9 6.40 -21.34 42.72
C GLN A 9 6.79 -20.85 44.12
N CYS A 10 7.34 -19.64 44.24
CA CYS A 10 7.63 -19.04 45.54
C CYS A 10 6.37 -18.51 46.21
N ARG A 11 5.40 -18.02 45.43
CA ARG A 11 4.11 -17.52 45.93
C ARG A 11 3.24 -18.64 46.47
N ALA A 12 3.11 -19.74 45.73
CA ALA A 12 2.35 -20.92 46.14
C ALA A 12 2.93 -21.55 47.43
N ALA A 13 4.26 -21.64 47.53
CA ALA A 13 4.94 -22.19 48.69
C ALA A 13 5.18 -21.17 49.83
N LYS A 14 4.58 -19.96 49.76
CA LYS A 14 4.73 -18.87 50.75
C LYS A 14 6.18 -18.59 51.20
N ARG A 15 7.13 -18.59 50.26
CA ARG A 15 8.57 -18.46 50.51
C ARG A 15 9.18 -17.24 49.82
N LYS A 16 10.33 -16.78 50.32
CA LYS A 16 11.03 -15.60 49.79
C LYS A 16 11.60 -15.88 48.39
N CYS A 17 11.13 -15.12 47.40
CA CYS A 17 11.66 -15.16 46.04
C CYS A 17 12.82 -14.16 45.92
N ARG A 18 14.02 -14.64 45.56
CA ARG A 18 15.17 -13.80 45.20
C ARG A 18 15.59 -14.13 43.77
N LEU A 19 15.33 -13.22 42.82
CA LEU A 19 15.94 -13.30 41.49
C LEU A 19 17.43 -12.98 41.62
N LEU A 20 18.25 -13.79 40.97
CA LEU A 20 19.66 -13.46 40.75
C LEU A 20 19.74 -12.58 39.50
N SER A 21 20.43 -11.43 39.60
CA SER A 21 20.64 -10.54 38.46
C SER A 21 21.24 -11.31 37.28
N GLY A 22 20.63 -11.22 36.11
CA GLY A 22 21.11 -11.89 34.89
C GLY A 22 20.76 -13.38 34.74
N ARG A 23 19.96 -13.97 35.65
CA ARG A 23 19.47 -15.35 35.48
C ARG A 23 17.95 -15.41 35.38
N ASN A 24 17.47 -16.38 34.61
CA ASN A 24 16.04 -16.64 34.38
C ASN A 24 15.36 -17.44 35.52
N THR A 25 16.09 -17.78 36.58
CA THR A 25 15.59 -18.58 37.71
C THR A 25 15.87 -17.90 39.05
N CYS A 26 14.96 -18.05 40.01
CA CYS A 26 15.18 -17.58 41.38
C CYS A 26 15.99 -18.61 42.18
N PHE A 27 16.70 -18.14 43.21
CA PHE A 27 17.57 -18.99 44.04
C PHE A 27 16.85 -20.20 44.65
N ALA A 28 15.60 -19.99 45.12
CA ALA A 28 14.81 -21.05 45.76
C ALA A 28 14.36 -22.14 44.77
N CYS A 29 14.08 -21.79 43.51
CA CYS A 29 13.76 -22.77 42.47
C CYS A 29 15.02 -23.50 42.00
N GLN A 30 16.16 -22.79 41.88
CA GLN A 30 17.42 -23.38 41.46
C GLN A 30 17.93 -24.45 42.45
N GLN A 31 17.89 -24.18 43.76
CA GLN A 31 18.31 -25.16 44.78
C GLN A 31 17.51 -26.46 44.75
N ARG A 32 16.28 -26.42 44.23
CA ARG A 32 15.35 -27.56 44.23
C ARG A 32 15.19 -28.20 42.86
N GLY A 33 15.88 -27.69 41.84
CA GLY A 33 15.71 -28.17 40.46
C GLY A 33 14.31 -27.94 39.89
N GLU A 34 13.53 -26.98 40.43
CA GLU A 34 12.18 -26.67 39.97
C GLU A 34 12.19 -25.61 38.84
N LEU A 35 11.30 -25.73 37.85
CA LEU A 35 11.11 -24.73 36.80
C LEU A 35 10.55 -23.42 37.38
N CYS A 36 11.28 -22.32 37.20
CA CYS A 36 10.90 -21.02 37.75
C CYS A 36 10.04 -20.23 36.77
N SER A 37 8.90 -19.70 37.21
CA SER A 37 8.03 -18.83 36.40
C SER A 37 8.49 -17.37 36.31
N SER A 38 9.63 -17.02 36.93
CA SER A 38 10.24 -15.69 36.79
C SER A 38 10.96 -15.47 35.45
N THR A 39 10.98 -16.47 34.57
CA THR A 39 11.48 -16.37 33.20
C THR A 39 10.67 -15.30 32.47
N LYS A 40 11.11 -14.03 32.55
CA LYS A 40 10.78 -13.07 31.51
C LYS A 40 11.43 -13.63 30.26
N LEU A 41 10.63 -14.10 29.31
CA LEU A 41 11.06 -14.19 27.92
C LEU A 41 11.68 -12.83 27.60
N SER A 42 13.02 -12.75 27.58
CA SER A 42 13.65 -11.73 26.77
C SER A 42 13.02 -11.91 25.41
N LYS A 43 12.44 -10.86 24.83
CA LYS A 43 12.18 -10.81 23.40
C LYS A 43 13.54 -10.85 22.70
N ALA A 44 14.19 -12.02 22.73
CA ALA A 44 15.17 -12.40 21.77
C ALA A 44 14.38 -12.53 20.48
N SER A 45 14.83 -11.79 19.46
CA SER A 45 14.45 -11.96 18.06
C SER A 45 14.19 -13.44 17.77
N THR A 46 12.91 -13.85 17.73
CA THR A 46 12.52 -15.09 17.09
C THR A 46 12.68 -14.86 15.60
N ALA A 47 13.91 -14.96 15.12
CA ALA A 47 14.14 -15.54 13.81
C ALA A 47 13.72 -17.00 13.98
N THR A 48 12.42 -17.25 13.83
CA THR A 48 11.88 -18.59 13.74
C THR A 48 12.53 -19.17 12.50
N HIS A 49 13.55 -20.02 12.69
CA HIS A 49 13.97 -20.91 11.62
C HIS A 49 12.71 -21.67 11.19
N LEU A 50 12.20 -21.33 10.01
CA LEU A 50 11.11 -22.05 9.38
C LEU A 50 11.55 -23.51 9.27
N ALA A 51 10.97 -24.38 10.09
CA ALA A 51 11.05 -25.81 9.84
C ALA A 51 10.42 -26.05 8.45
N PRO A 52 11.05 -26.83 7.56
CA PRO A 52 10.49 -27.08 6.25
C PRO A 52 9.15 -27.81 6.42
N LEU A 53 8.06 -27.15 6.04
CA LEU A 53 6.76 -27.80 5.91
C LEU A 53 6.87 -28.88 4.82
N VAL A 54 6.48 -30.09 5.18
CA VAL A 54 6.33 -31.21 4.25
C VAL A 54 5.31 -30.80 3.19
N ARG A 55 5.74 -30.79 1.92
CA ARG A 55 4.88 -30.51 0.76
C ARG A 55 3.75 -31.53 0.72
N VAL A 56 2.51 -31.09 0.93
CA VAL A 56 1.34 -31.84 0.46
C VAL A 56 1.35 -31.72 -1.06
N GLY A 57 1.43 -32.86 -1.76
CA GLY A 57 1.48 -32.92 -3.21
C GLY A 57 0.33 -32.14 -3.84
N THR A 58 0.66 -31.19 -4.70
CA THR A 58 -0.32 -30.50 -5.55
C THR A 58 -0.81 -31.49 -6.60
N THR A 59 -2.08 -31.89 -6.51
CA THR A 59 -2.79 -32.49 -7.63
C THR A 59 -2.74 -31.51 -8.80
N THR A 60 -2.11 -31.90 -9.90
CA THR A 60 -2.07 -31.11 -11.14
C THR A 60 -3.47 -31.08 -11.74
N SER A 61 -4.30 -30.17 -11.24
CA SER A 61 -5.56 -29.83 -11.89
C SER A 61 -5.24 -29.22 -13.27
N PRO A 62 -6.00 -29.55 -14.33
CA PRO A 62 -5.79 -28.96 -15.64
C PRO A 62 -5.88 -27.43 -15.54
N VAL A 63 -4.98 -26.74 -16.23
CA VAL A 63 -5.00 -25.28 -16.35
C VAL A 63 -6.27 -24.89 -17.10
N THR A 64 -7.23 -24.29 -16.40
CA THR A 64 -8.49 -23.82 -16.98
C THR A 64 -8.24 -22.66 -17.93
N ASP A 65 -8.82 -22.70 -19.13
CA ASP A 65 -8.78 -21.56 -20.06
C ASP A 65 -9.77 -20.49 -19.60
N ILE A 66 -9.47 -19.22 -19.88
CA ILE A 66 -10.37 -18.12 -19.55
C ILE A 66 -11.66 -18.18 -20.38
N ASP A 67 -11.60 -18.68 -21.61
CA ASP A 67 -12.76 -18.81 -22.49
C ASP A 67 -13.77 -19.85 -21.96
N ASP A 68 -13.33 -20.80 -21.11
CA ASP A 68 -14.22 -21.74 -20.41
C ASP A 68 -14.97 -21.07 -19.25
N LEU A 69 -14.44 -19.96 -18.72
CA LEU A 69 -14.96 -19.27 -17.54
C LEU A 69 -15.75 -18.01 -17.88
N LEU A 70 -15.35 -17.29 -18.93
CA LEU A 70 -15.88 -15.98 -19.28
C LEU A 70 -16.06 -15.87 -20.79
N SER A 71 -17.21 -15.35 -21.22
CA SER A 71 -17.40 -15.00 -22.63
C SER A 71 -16.48 -13.83 -23.03
N PRO A 72 -16.14 -13.69 -24.32
CA PRO A 72 -15.26 -12.61 -24.79
C PRO A 72 -15.82 -11.21 -24.49
N GLN A 73 -17.15 -11.09 -24.50
CA GLN A 73 -17.86 -9.86 -24.14
C GLN A 73 -17.63 -9.47 -22.67
N ILE A 74 -17.70 -10.45 -21.76
CA ILE A 74 -17.45 -10.21 -20.33
C ILE A 74 -15.96 -9.93 -20.10
N GLN A 75 -15.06 -10.62 -20.79
CA GLN A 75 -13.61 -10.33 -20.72
C GLN A 75 -13.33 -8.87 -21.09
N TRP A 76 -13.91 -8.37 -22.18
CA TRP A 76 -13.78 -6.98 -22.61
C TRP A 76 -14.37 -5.97 -21.60
N GLU A 77 -15.54 -6.28 -21.04
CA GLU A 77 -16.16 -5.47 -19.99
C GLU A 77 -15.23 -5.35 -18.76
N LEU A 78 -14.68 -6.47 -18.31
CA LEU A 78 -13.79 -6.50 -17.14
C LEU A 78 -12.47 -5.76 -17.40
N VAL A 79 -11.87 -5.88 -18.60
CA VAL A 79 -10.71 -5.08 -18.99
C VAL A 79 -11.04 -3.58 -18.94
N THR A 80 -12.21 -3.18 -19.45
CA THR A 80 -12.65 -1.78 -19.40
C THR A 80 -12.83 -1.28 -17.96
N LYS A 81 -13.42 -2.10 -17.08
CA LYS A 81 -13.56 -1.79 -15.65
C LYS A 81 -12.22 -1.71 -14.93
N TYR A 82 -11.27 -2.59 -15.24
CA TYR A 82 -9.91 -2.52 -14.72
C TYR A 82 -9.27 -1.15 -15.03
N MET A 83 -9.33 -0.73 -16.29
CA MET A 83 -8.77 0.55 -16.73
C MET A 83 -9.45 1.72 -16.01
N ALA A 84 -10.78 1.65 -15.87
CA ALA A 84 -11.56 2.71 -15.24
C ALA A 84 -11.29 2.87 -13.73
N TYR A 85 -11.12 1.78 -12.97
CA TYR A 85 -11.10 1.83 -11.50
C TYR A 85 -9.74 1.52 -10.86
N ILE A 86 -8.81 0.87 -11.55
CA ILE A 86 -7.55 0.39 -10.97
C ILE A 86 -6.34 0.99 -11.66
N HIS A 87 -6.33 1.05 -12.98
CA HIS A 87 -5.18 1.60 -13.70
C HIS A 87 -4.92 3.06 -13.32
N ASP A 88 -3.65 3.43 -13.31
CA ASP A 88 -3.10 4.72 -12.89
C ASP A 88 -3.45 5.18 -11.46
N ARG A 89 -3.98 4.29 -10.60
CA ARG A 89 -4.24 4.58 -9.17
C ARG A 89 -3.20 3.89 -8.28
N PRO A 90 -3.39 2.66 -7.74
CA PRO A 90 -2.29 2.03 -7.03
C PRO A 90 -1.17 1.56 -7.99
N GLN A 91 -1.44 1.45 -9.30
CA GLN A 91 -0.50 0.90 -10.28
C GLN A 91 -0.69 1.48 -11.68
N SER A 92 0.42 1.78 -12.36
CA SER A 92 0.47 2.16 -13.78
C SER A 92 1.33 1.14 -14.49
N ILE A 93 0.70 0.17 -15.16
CA ILE A 93 1.41 -0.98 -15.74
C ILE A 93 1.04 -1.28 -17.19
N PHE A 94 0.17 -0.49 -17.84
CA PHE A 94 -0.31 -0.73 -19.20
C PHE A 94 -0.35 0.56 -20.01
N HIS A 95 -0.14 0.41 -21.31
CA HIS A 95 -0.59 1.35 -22.33
C HIS A 95 -1.98 0.88 -22.81
N GLU A 96 -3.02 1.65 -22.54
CA GLU A 96 -4.42 1.24 -22.75
C GLU A 96 -4.73 0.85 -24.20
N PRO A 97 -4.34 1.64 -25.23
CA PRO A 97 -4.58 1.25 -26.62
C PRO A 97 -3.94 -0.08 -26.98
N THR A 98 -2.70 -0.33 -26.54
CA THR A 98 -2.00 -1.60 -26.80
C THR A 98 -2.67 -2.76 -26.09
N LEU A 99 -3.08 -2.60 -24.82
CA LEU A 99 -3.77 -3.64 -24.08
C LEU A 99 -5.10 -4.01 -24.77
N LYS A 100 -5.91 -3.01 -25.13
CA LYS A 100 -7.20 -3.21 -25.78
C LYS A 100 -7.06 -3.91 -27.14
N ASP A 101 -6.08 -3.50 -27.94
CA ASP A 101 -5.77 -4.14 -29.22
C ASP A 101 -5.37 -5.61 -29.04
N GLN A 102 -4.50 -5.91 -28.08
CA GLN A 102 -4.09 -7.29 -27.76
C GLN A 102 -5.26 -8.17 -27.30
N VAL A 103 -6.20 -7.62 -26.54
CA VAL A 103 -7.41 -8.35 -26.13
C VAL A 103 -8.32 -8.63 -27.33
N GLN A 104 -8.56 -7.63 -28.19
CA GLN A 104 -9.39 -7.78 -29.39
C GLN A 104 -8.82 -8.80 -30.37
N ARG A 105 -7.49 -8.78 -30.56
CA ARG A 105 -6.77 -9.71 -31.44
C ARG A 105 -6.53 -11.10 -30.82
N ARG A 106 -6.90 -11.31 -29.55
CA ARG A 106 -6.62 -12.54 -28.78
C ARG A 106 -5.11 -12.85 -28.65
N GLU A 107 -4.29 -11.81 -28.64
CA GLU A 107 -2.82 -11.91 -28.53
C GLU A 107 -2.30 -11.63 -27.11
N ILE A 108 -3.17 -11.23 -26.19
CA ILE A 108 -2.81 -10.99 -24.79
C ILE A 108 -2.34 -12.29 -24.11
N HIS A 109 -1.32 -12.18 -23.26
CA HIS A 109 -0.86 -13.30 -22.45
C HIS A 109 -2.02 -13.84 -21.56
N PRO A 110 -2.41 -15.12 -21.64
CA PRO A 110 -3.67 -15.53 -21.03
C PRO A 110 -3.65 -15.51 -19.49
N GLY A 111 -2.47 -15.72 -18.87
CA GLY A 111 -2.31 -15.52 -17.43
C GLY A 111 -2.54 -14.06 -17.01
N LEU A 112 -2.14 -13.11 -17.87
CA LEU A 112 -2.33 -11.69 -17.62
C LEU A 112 -3.81 -11.32 -17.72
N LEU A 113 -4.51 -11.83 -18.74
CA LEU A 113 -5.94 -11.61 -18.91
C LEU A 113 -6.75 -12.20 -17.73
N LEU A 114 -6.41 -13.42 -17.27
CA LEU A 114 -7.01 -14.01 -16.06
C LEU A 114 -6.82 -13.10 -14.84
N ALA A 115 -5.62 -12.54 -14.65
CA ALA A 115 -5.34 -11.64 -13.53
C ALA A 115 -6.11 -10.30 -13.62
N ILE A 116 -6.23 -9.72 -14.83
CA ILE A 116 -7.02 -8.51 -15.06
C ILE A 116 -8.49 -8.79 -14.71
N CYS A 117 -9.06 -9.86 -15.26
CA CYS A 117 -10.46 -10.24 -15.02
C CYS A 117 -10.73 -10.58 -13.55
N SER A 118 -9.82 -11.31 -12.90
CA SER A 118 -9.88 -11.65 -11.47
C SER A 118 -9.94 -10.41 -10.59
N LEU A 119 -9.11 -9.39 -10.86
CA LEU A 119 -9.13 -8.19 -10.04
C LEU A 119 -10.34 -7.30 -10.36
N ALA A 120 -10.78 -7.26 -11.62
CA ALA A 120 -11.85 -6.40 -12.09
C ALA A 120 -13.27 -6.92 -11.81
N CYS A 121 -13.45 -8.22 -11.62
CA CYS A 121 -14.78 -8.82 -11.45
C CYS A 121 -15.57 -8.20 -10.29
N ARG A 122 -14.89 -7.76 -9.21
CA ARG A 122 -15.48 -7.03 -8.08
C ARG A 122 -16.26 -5.76 -8.46
N PHE A 123 -15.96 -5.15 -9.62
CA PHE A 123 -16.66 -3.96 -10.13
C PHE A 123 -17.79 -4.30 -11.11
N SER A 124 -18.03 -5.58 -11.39
CA SER A 124 -19.16 -6.01 -12.22
C SER A 124 -20.49 -5.80 -11.49
N HIS A 125 -21.52 -5.42 -12.24
CA HIS A 125 -22.88 -5.33 -11.72
C HIS A 125 -23.51 -6.73 -11.56
N ASP A 126 -23.05 -7.71 -12.33
CA ASP A 126 -23.52 -9.10 -12.27
C ASP A 126 -22.91 -9.86 -11.07
N PRO A 127 -23.72 -10.32 -10.09
CA PRO A 127 -23.25 -11.13 -8.99
C PRO A 127 -22.57 -12.44 -9.41
N ALA A 128 -22.99 -13.06 -10.51
CA ALA A 128 -22.39 -14.30 -11.01
C ALA A 128 -20.96 -14.05 -11.48
N VAL A 129 -20.71 -12.94 -12.18
CA VAL A 129 -19.35 -12.54 -12.58
C VAL A 129 -18.48 -12.23 -11.37
N ARG A 130 -19.02 -11.54 -10.34
CA ARG A 130 -18.29 -11.28 -9.09
C ARG A 130 -17.86 -12.58 -8.39
N ALA A 131 -18.72 -13.60 -8.38
CA ALA A 131 -18.44 -14.88 -7.75
C ALA A 131 -17.32 -15.68 -8.45
N LEU A 132 -16.91 -15.30 -9.66
CA LEU A 132 -15.81 -15.96 -10.38
C LEU A 132 -14.42 -15.55 -9.91
N GLU A 133 -14.28 -14.57 -9.01
CA GLU A 133 -12.99 -14.07 -8.52
C GLU A 133 -12.05 -15.20 -8.10
N ASP A 134 -12.52 -16.10 -7.24
CA ASP A 134 -11.70 -17.20 -6.70
C ASP A 134 -11.27 -18.18 -7.79
N CYS A 135 -12.16 -18.47 -8.74
CA CYS A 135 -11.86 -19.38 -9.84
C CYS A 135 -10.80 -18.79 -10.77
N LEU A 136 -10.98 -17.52 -11.17
CA LEU A 136 -10.03 -16.79 -12.03
C LEU A 136 -8.68 -16.62 -11.34
N THR A 137 -8.68 -16.28 -10.05
CA THR A 137 -7.46 -16.13 -9.25
C THR A 137 -6.70 -17.45 -9.16
N ARG A 138 -7.41 -18.56 -8.91
CA ARG A 138 -6.81 -19.90 -8.84
C ARG A 138 -6.23 -20.32 -10.19
N ALA A 139 -6.98 -20.14 -11.29
CA ALA A 139 -6.52 -20.44 -12.63
C ALA A 139 -5.26 -19.62 -12.98
N CYS A 140 -5.24 -18.33 -12.66
CA CYS A 140 -4.09 -17.46 -12.85
C CYS A 140 -2.85 -17.95 -12.07
N LYS A 141 -3.01 -18.25 -10.77
CA LYS A 141 -1.92 -18.74 -9.91
C LYS A 141 -1.35 -20.07 -10.42
N LEU A 142 -2.19 -21.02 -10.82
CA LEU A 142 -1.72 -22.30 -11.39
C LEU A 142 -0.90 -22.08 -12.66
N ARG A 143 -1.36 -21.18 -13.54
CA ARG A 143 -0.69 -20.86 -14.80
C ARG A 143 0.66 -20.16 -14.59
N LEU A 144 0.72 -19.24 -13.61
CA LEU A 144 1.97 -18.62 -13.17
C LEU A 144 2.94 -19.64 -12.57
N GLN A 145 2.47 -20.53 -11.70
CA GLN A 145 3.29 -21.55 -11.05
C GLN A 145 3.86 -22.55 -12.06
N ALA A 146 3.10 -22.89 -13.11
CA ALA A 146 3.55 -23.79 -14.17
C ALA A 146 4.68 -23.19 -15.02
N ASN A 147 4.77 -21.86 -15.13
CA ASN A 147 5.73 -21.17 -16.01
C ASN A 147 6.50 -20.05 -15.27
N LEU A 148 6.83 -20.27 -14.00
CA LEU A 148 7.41 -19.23 -13.15
C LEU A 148 8.79 -18.75 -13.65
N GLU A 149 9.51 -19.58 -14.38
CA GLU A 149 10.84 -19.24 -14.92
C GLU A 149 10.77 -18.31 -16.13
N GLN A 150 9.59 -18.15 -16.75
CA GLN A 150 9.41 -17.29 -17.91
C GLN A 150 9.35 -15.81 -17.50
N CYS A 151 10.53 -15.22 -17.34
CA CYS A 151 10.72 -13.81 -17.01
C CYS A 151 10.41 -12.92 -18.24
N CYS A 152 9.17 -12.43 -18.33
CA CYS A 152 8.75 -11.46 -19.33
C CYS A 152 7.88 -10.37 -18.71
N LEU A 153 7.64 -9.28 -19.46
CA LEU A 153 6.84 -8.15 -18.97
C LEU A 153 5.43 -8.57 -18.55
N ALA A 154 4.80 -9.46 -19.33
CA ALA A 154 3.48 -9.99 -19.02
C ALA A 154 3.45 -10.81 -17.73
N THR A 155 4.48 -11.63 -17.47
CA THR A 155 4.59 -12.38 -16.21
C THR A 155 4.75 -11.44 -15.02
N ILE A 156 5.58 -10.40 -15.13
CA ILE A 156 5.75 -9.37 -14.08
C ILE A 156 4.42 -8.67 -13.79
N GLN A 157 3.73 -8.19 -14.84
CA GLN A 157 2.41 -7.55 -14.71
C GLN A 157 1.40 -8.51 -14.06
N THR A 158 1.41 -9.78 -14.45
CA THR A 158 0.54 -10.81 -13.87
C THR A 158 0.82 -10.99 -12.38
N CYS A 159 2.09 -11.10 -11.96
CA CYS A 159 2.47 -11.19 -10.56
C CYS A 159 2.03 -9.96 -9.75
N ILE A 160 2.18 -8.74 -10.29
CA ILE A 160 1.70 -7.51 -9.67
C ILE A 160 0.18 -7.58 -9.45
N LEU A 161 -0.60 -7.98 -10.45
CA LEU A 161 -2.05 -8.08 -10.34
C LEU A 161 -2.48 -9.15 -9.33
N VAL A 162 -1.85 -10.32 -9.34
CA VAL A 162 -2.12 -11.39 -8.38
C VAL A 162 -1.78 -10.96 -6.96
N ALA A 163 -0.68 -10.22 -6.75
CA ALA A 163 -0.33 -9.68 -5.45
C ALA A 163 -1.42 -8.73 -4.92
N ASN A 164 -1.94 -7.85 -5.77
CA ASN A 164 -3.06 -6.96 -5.43
C ASN A 164 -4.35 -7.71 -5.10
N VAL A 165 -4.68 -8.79 -5.83
CA VAL A 165 -5.82 -9.67 -5.49
C VAL A 165 -5.61 -10.33 -4.12
N CYS A 166 -4.39 -10.79 -3.82
CA CYS A 166 -4.08 -11.38 -2.53
C CYS A 166 -4.22 -10.35 -1.39
N SER A 167 -3.74 -9.13 -1.61
CA SER A 167 -3.89 -8.01 -0.67
C SER A 167 -5.36 -7.71 -0.38
N ALA A 168 -6.18 -7.64 -1.43
CA ALA A 168 -7.62 -7.43 -1.35
C ALA A 168 -8.35 -8.52 -0.53
N ASN A 169 -7.82 -9.73 -0.52
CA ASN A 169 -8.37 -10.90 0.16
C ASN A 169 -7.64 -11.23 1.48
N LEU A 170 -6.91 -10.26 2.05
CA LEU A 170 -6.18 -10.37 3.33
C LEU A 170 -5.12 -11.49 3.36
N ASN A 171 -4.63 -11.92 2.20
CA ASN A 171 -3.55 -12.90 2.09
C ASN A 171 -2.20 -12.19 1.91
N THR A 172 -1.75 -11.55 3.00
CA THR A 172 -0.55 -10.70 3.02
C THR A 172 0.75 -11.48 2.73
N GLU A 173 0.81 -12.76 3.07
CA GLU A 173 1.96 -13.62 2.74
C GLU A 173 2.07 -13.85 1.23
N SER A 174 0.94 -14.16 0.56
CA SER A 174 0.92 -14.33 -0.89
C SER A 174 1.17 -13.00 -1.61
N GLU A 175 0.60 -11.90 -1.12
CA GLU A 175 0.89 -10.55 -1.62
C GLU A 175 2.40 -10.27 -1.63
N ALA A 176 3.06 -10.42 -0.47
CA ALA A 176 4.49 -10.19 -0.35
C ALA A 176 5.31 -11.13 -1.26
N LEU A 177 4.90 -12.40 -1.37
CA LEU A 177 5.56 -13.37 -2.23
C LEU A 177 5.49 -12.98 -3.71
N TYR A 178 4.30 -12.66 -4.22
CA TYR A 178 4.13 -12.32 -5.65
C TYR A 178 4.76 -10.98 -6.01
N PHE A 179 4.73 -9.98 -5.14
CA PHE A 179 5.53 -8.76 -5.34
C PHE A 179 7.03 -9.08 -5.34
N GLY A 180 7.51 -9.90 -4.40
CA GLY A 180 8.91 -10.32 -4.37
C GLY A 180 9.36 -11.03 -5.65
N ILE A 181 8.54 -11.94 -6.18
CA ILE A 181 8.77 -12.60 -7.47
C ILE A 181 8.84 -11.56 -8.60
N ALA A 182 7.88 -10.65 -8.68
CA ALA A 182 7.82 -9.62 -9.71
C ALA A 182 9.05 -8.70 -9.69
N ILE A 183 9.50 -8.30 -8.49
CA ILE A 183 10.71 -7.49 -8.29
C ILE A 183 11.94 -8.25 -8.78
N ARG A 184 12.09 -9.53 -8.42
CA ARG A 184 13.22 -10.35 -8.88
C ARG A 184 13.22 -10.52 -10.40
N MET A 185 12.05 -10.77 -11.01
CA MET A 185 11.92 -10.82 -12.46
C MET A 185 12.29 -9.50 -13.13
N ALA A 186 11.84 -8.36 -12.58
CA ALA A 186 12.18 -7.04 -13.10
C ALA A 186 13.69 -6.76 -13.06
N GLN A 187 14.37 -7.19 -12.00
CA GLN A 187 15.82 -7.10 -11.85
C GLN A 187 16.57 -8.03 -12.83
N ILE A 188 16.12 -9.27 -13.00
CA ILE A 188 16.67 -10.22 -14.00
C ILE A 188 16.55 -9.63 -15.40
N MET A 189 15.40 -9.03 -15.72
CA MET A 189 15.13 -8.37 -16.99
C MET A 189 15.79 -6.97 -17.12
N ARG A 190 16.43 -6.47 -16.06
CA ARG A 190 17.07 -5.16 -15.97
C ARG A 190 16.15 -4.00 -16.36
N LEU A 191 14.87 -4.05 -15.97
CA LEU A 191 13.92 -2.97 -16.26
C LEU A 191 14.40 -1.63 -15.67
N PRO A 192 14.11 -0.49 -16.34
CA PRO A 192 13.53 -0.34 -17.69
C PRO A 192 14.54 -0.49 -18.83
N HIS A 193 15.81 -0.72 -18.51
CA HIS A 193 16.94 -0.64 -19.44
C HIS A 193 17.01 -1.89 -20.32
N ASN A 194 16.26 -1.87 -21.41
CA ASN A 194 16.44 -2.84 -22.47
C ASN A 194 16.71 -2.11 -23.79
N LYS A 195 17.95 -2.19 -24.26
CA LYS A 195 18.45 -1.54 -25.49
C LYS A 195 17.77 -2.04 -26.79
N LEU A 196 16.91 -3.05 -26.70
CA LEU A 196 16.39 -3.80 -27.86
C LEU A 196 14.95 -3.45 -28.27
N SER A 197 14.24 -2.54 -27.57
CA SER A 197 12.86 -2.19 -27.96
C SER A 197 12.78 -0.82 -28.58
N GLU A 198 12.51 -0.79 -29.88
CA GLU A 198 12.28 0.44 -30.65
C GLU A 198 10.88 1.03 -30.45
N ASN A 199 9.98 0.33 -29.74
CA ASN A 199 8.61 0.80 -29.51
C ASN A 199 8.54 1.73 -28.26
N PRO A 200 8.22 3.03 -28.45
CA PRO A 200 8.08 4.01 -27.37
C PRO A 200 7.14 3.57 -26.24
N ALA A 201 5.98 3.01 -26.59
CA ALA A 201 4.96 2.61 -25.63
C ALA A 201 5.43 1.44 -24.76
N VAL A 202 6.17 0.49 -25.33
CA VAL A 202 6.74 -0.64 -24.58
C VAL A 202 7.82 -0.15 -23.60
N THR A 203 8.68 0.76 -24.04
CA THR A 203 9.72 1.36 -23.20
C THR A 203 9.13 2.13 -22.02
N GLU A 204 8.12 2.98 -22.27
CA GLU A 204 7.42 3.70 -21.20
C GLU A 204 6.66 2.75 -20.27
N THR A 205 6.02 1.69 -20.80
CA THR A 205 5.34 0.67 -20.00
C THR A 205 6.32 -0.03 -19.04
N ARG A 206 7.52 -0.40 -19.51
CA ARG A 206 8.56 -1.02 -18.66
C ARG A 206 9.00 -0.11 -17.52
N LYS A 207 9.17 1.19 -17.80
CA LYS A 207 9.49 2.21 -16.80
C LYS A 207 8.37 2.34 -15.76
N ARG A 208 7.12 2.40 -16.19
CA ARG A 208 5.96 2.47 -15.29
C ARG A 208 5.77 1.19 -14.45
N VAL A 209 6.05 0.01 -15.03
CA VAL A 209 6.08 -1.27 -14.29
C VAL A 209 7.16 -1.28 -13.22
N PHE A 210 8.38 -0.82 -13.54
CA PHE A 210 9.45 -0.69 -12.55
C PHE A 210 9.03 0.24 -11.40
N TRP A 211 8.50 1.41 -11.72
CA TRP A 211 8.08 2.38 -10.71
C TRP A 211 6.86 1.93 -9.90
N THR A 212 5.96 1.15 -10.49
CA THR A 212 4.87 0.49 -9.76
C THR A 212 5.44 -0.48 -8.72
N LEU A 213 6.42 -1.31 -9.09
CA LEU A 213 7.09 -2.21 -8.14
C LEU A 213 7.82 -1.45 -7.03
N PHE A 214 8.49 -0.35 -7.38
CA PHE A 214 9.13 0.55 -6.42
C PHE A 214 8.16 1.09 -5.38
N MET A 215 6.96 1.53 -5.81
CA MET A 215 5.91 2.02 -4.92
C MET A 215 5.31 0.89 -4.08
N ALA A 216 4.99 -0.25 -4.70
CA ALA A 216 4.44 -1.41 -4.01
C ALA A 216 5.38 -1.94 -2.92
N ASP A 217 6.68 -2.04 -3.18
CA ASP A 217 7.69 -2.50 -2.21
C ASP A 217 7.70 -1.64 -0.93
N ARG A 218 7.48 -0.33 -1.05
CA ARG A 218 7.36 0.59 0.10
C ARG A 218 6.06 0.37 0.88
N TRP A 219 4.95 0.25 0.18
CA TRP A 219 3.65 0.00 0.83
C TRP A 219 3.62 -1.36 1.54
N CYS A 220 3.95 -2.45 0.85
CA CYS A 220 3.85 -3.80 1.38
C CYS A 220 4.88 -4.09 2.49
N SER A 221 6.13 -3.64 2.34
CA SER A 221 7.17 -3.88 3.37
C SER A 221 6.79 -3.28 4.73
N SER A 222 6.07 -2.16 4.73
CA SER A 222 5.58 -1.53 5.97
C SER A 222 4.49 -2.33 6.66
N ALA A 223 3.55 -2.89 5.90
CA ALA A 223 2.43 -3.66 6.44
C ALA A 223 2.89 -5.04 6.94
N SER A 224 3.80 -5.70 6.23
CA SER A 224 4.28 -7.06 6.54
C SER A 224 5.52 -7.09 7.44
N GLY A 225 6.15 -5.94 7.71
CA GLY A 225 7.41 -5.86 8.49
C GLY A 225 8.64 -6.42 7.76
N LEU A 226 8.51 -6.75 6.48
CA LEU A 226 9.59 -7.26 5.64
C LEU A 226 10.58 -6.12 5.26
N PRO A 227 11.83 -6.44 4.93
CA PRO A 227 12.75 -5.45 4.37
C PRO A 227 12.37 -5.13 2.92
N ARG A 228 12.55 -3.87 2.53
CA ARG A 228 12.39 -3.44 1.13
C ARG A 228 13.41 -4.14 0.23
N GLN A 229 13.00 -4.45 -0.99
CA GLN A 229 13.82 -5.10 -2.00
C GLN A 229 14.44 -4.12 -3.02
N ILE A 230 13.89 -2.91 -3.15
CA ILE A 230 14.34 -1.86 -4.08
C ILE A 230 14.84 -0.66 -3.27
N GLN A 231 16.14 -0.36 -3.35
CA GLN A 231 16.73 0.81 -2.67
C GLN A 231 16.50 2.10 -3.48
N ASP A 232 16.56 3.25 -2.82
CA ASP A 232 16.36 4.56 -3.46
C ASP A 232 17.47 4.93 -4.45
N ASN A 233 18.70 4.48 -4.19
CA ASN A 233 19.90 4.83 -4.96
C ASN A 233 20.27 3.83 -6.06
N ASP A 234 19.56 2.71 -6.17
CA ASP A 234 20.00 1.61 -7.03
C ASP A 234 19.89 1.94 -8.54
N TYR A 235 19.19 3.00 -8.94
CA TYR A 235 18.91 3.23 -10.36
C TYR A 235 18.75 4.70 -10.78
N ALA A 236 19.56 5.15 -11.73
CA ALA A 236 19.36 6.40 -12.49
C ALA A 236 18.27 6.18 -13.56
N ILE A 237 17.03 5.98 -13.13
CA ILE A 237 15.88 5.77 -14.01
C ILE A 237 15.11 7.08 -14.15
N ASP A 238 14.79 7.44 -15.39
CA ASP A 238 13.93 8.57 -15.68
C ASP A 238 12.53 8.38 -15.09
N PHE A 239 11.85 9.48 -14.77
CA PHE A 239 10.47 9.42 -14.32
C PHE A 239 9.50 9.16 -15.50
N PRO A 240 8.27 8.65 -15.22
CA PRO A 240 7.24 8.52 -16.23
C PRO A 240 6.83 9.87 -16.83
N ILE A 241 6.47 9.84 -18.11
CA ILE A 241 5.94 11.01 -18.81
C ILE A 241 4.48 11.27 -18.41
N ASP A 242 3.89 12.36 -18.90
CA ASP A 242 2.47 12.66 -18.72
C ASP A 242 1.54 11.53 -19.20
N GLU A 243 0.56 11.16 -18.37
CA GLU A 243 -0.38 10.08 -18.66
C GLU A 243 -1.22 10.36 -19.91
N SER A 244 -1.64 11.62 -20.13
CA SER A 244 -2.45 11.98 -21.29
C SER A 244 -1.67 11.93 -22.60
N ILE A 245 -0.34 12.06 -22.55
CA ILE A 245 0.55 11.85 -23.69
C ILE A 245 0.79 10.35 -23.90
N PHE A 246 1.11 9.64 -22.81
CA PHE A 246 1.41 8.22 -22.88
C PHE A 246 0.25 7.39 -23.43
N GLN A 247 -1.00 7.70 -23.04
CA GLN A 247 -2.19 6.93 -23.44
C GLN A 247 -2.72 7.28 -24.84
N GLN A 248 -2.04 8.13 -25.62
CA GLN A 248 -2.49 8.48 -26.97
C GLN A 248 -2.33 7.31 -27.95
N PRO A 249 -3.33 7.03 -28.80
CA PRO A 249 -3.17 6.08 -29.90
C PRO A 249 -2.00 6.50 -30.81
N GLY A 250 -1.09 5.57 -31.11
CA GLY A 250 0.08 5.85 -31.94
C GLY A 250 1.20 6.63 -31.24
N PHE A 251 1.23 6.62 -29.90
CA PHE A 251 2.28 7.25 -29.09
C PHE A 251 3.69 7.02 -29.67
N SER A 252 4.37 8.14 -29.97
CA SER A 252 5.77 8.16 -30.41
C SER A 252 6.53 9.28 -29.71
N LEU A 253 7.81 9.03 -29.37
CA LEU A 253 8.67 10.00 -28.67
C LEU A 253 9.08 11.21 -29.54
N GLY A 254 8.82 11.16 -30.85
CA GLY A 254 9.42 12.05 -31.85
C GLY A 254 8.82 13.46 -31.99
N GLY A 255 7.81 13.84 -31.20
CA GLY A 255 7.13 15.15 -31.34
C GLY A 255 7.18 16.07 -30.12
N SER A 256 7.58 15.58 -28.94
CA SER A 256 7.54 16.35 -27.70
C SER A 256 8.95 16.78 -27.29
N THR A 257 9.35 17.99 -27.68
CA THR A 257 10.62 18.63 -27.31
C THR A 257 10.72 19.05 -25.84
N GLY A 258 9.82 18.58 -24.98
CA GLY A 258 9.94 18.61 -23.53
C GLY A 258 9.08 17.49 -22.95
N SER A 259 9.70 16.44 -22.42
CA SER A 259 8.98 15.38 -21.71
C SER A 259 8.37 15.97 -20.43
N THR A 260 7.11 16.39 -20.48
CA THR A 260 6.38 16.85 -19.30
C THR A 260 6.16 15.67 -18.36
N LEU A 261 6.58 15.83 -17.11
CA LEU A 261 6.40 14.83 -16.05
C LEU A 261 4.90 14.65 -15.76
N GLY A 262 4.46 13.40 -15.69
CA GLY A 262 3.07 13.06 -15.35
C GLY A 262 2.79 13.02 -13.86
N ILE A 263 1.53 12.79 -13.50
CA ILE A 263 1.10 12.64 -12.11
C ILE A 263 1.92 11.53 -11.42
N TRP A 264 2.18 10.42 -12.11
CA TRP A 264 2.98 9.31 -11.60
C TRP A 264 4.41 9.71 -11.25
N ALA A 265 5.04 10.61 -11.99
CA ALA A 265 6.37 11.12 -11.64
C ALA A 265 6.36 11.77 -10.25
N TYR A 266 5.38 12.63 -9.99
CA TYR A 266 5.22 13.31 -8.70
C TYR A 266 4.84 12.32 -7.59
N LYS A 267 4.01 11.31 -7.88
CA LYS A 267 3.71 10.22 -6.92
C LYS A 267 4.96 9.44 -6.52
N ILE A 268 5.85 9.16 -7.47
CA ILE A 268 7.11 8.46 -7.20
C ILE A 268 8.05 9.32 -6.35
N MET A 269 8.18 10.60 -6.68
CA MET A 269 8.99 11.54 -5.88
C MET A 269 8.49 11.59 -4.44
N LEU A 270 7.17 11.70 -4.26
CA LEU A 270 6.54 11.68 -2.94
C LEU A 270 6.75 10.33 -2.24
N ALA A 271 6.67 9.21 -2.96
CA ALA A 271 6.89 7.87 -2.41
C ALA A 271 8.33 7.65 -1.92
N LYS A 272 9.35 8.36 -2.45
CA LYS A 272 10.71 8.37 -1.89
C LYS A 272 10.72 8.92 -0.46
N ILE A 273 10.08 10.07 -0.26
CA ILE A 273 9.94 10.69 1.07
C ILE A 273 9.18 9.75 2.01
N PHE A 274 8.11 9.11 1.52
CA PHE A 274 7.37 8.11 2.30
C PHE A 274 8.24 6.94 2.76
N GLY A 275 9.15 6.44 1.92
CA GLY A 275 10.12 5.40 2.29
C GLY A 275 10.98 5.81 3.49
N HIS A 276 11.45 7.06 3.51
CA HIS A 276 12.20 7.61 4.64
C HIS A 276 11.35 7.75 5.91
N ILE A 277 10.09 8.22 5.78
CA ILE A 277 9.13 8.32 6.90
C ILE A 277 8.88 6.93 7.51
N GLN A 278 8.74 5.89 6.68
CA GLN A 278 8.55 4.52 7.13
C GLN A 278 9.77 3.99 7.89
N ASP A 279 10.98 4.20 7.37
CA ASP A 279 12.22 3.78 8.03
C ASP A 279 12.42 4.46 9.37
N PHE A 280 12.11 5.75 9.41
CA PHE A 280 12.12 6.54 10.63
C PHE A 280 11.13 5.99 11.66
N ASN A 281 9.86 5.80 11.27
CA ASN A 281 8.83 5.27 12.16
C ASN A 281 9.20 3.87 12.67
N ARG A 282 9.71 2.98 11.80
CA ARG A 282 10.19 1.65 12.19
C ARG A 282 11.36 1.74 13.17
N SER A 283 12.33 2.60 12.90
CA SER A 283 13.50 2.81 13.76
C SER A 283 13.10 3.36 15.13
N ASN A 284 12.13 4.28 15.19
CA ASN A 284 11.59 4.79 16.44
C ASN A 284 10.91 3.69 17.27
N VAL A 285 10.11 2.83 16.65
CA VAL A 285 9.45 1.69 17.33
C VAL A 285 10.46 0.66 17.84
N VAL A 286 11.49 0.34 17.05
CA VAL A 286 12.47 -0.71 17.40
C VAL A 286 13.52 -0.22 18.39
N ARG A 287 14.08 0.98 18.17
CA ARG A 287 15.22 1.51 18.93
C ARG A 287 14.81 2.43 20.08
N GLY A 288 13.62 3.03 20.03
CA GLY A 288 13.16 4.01 21.01
C GLY A 288 14.03 5.27 20.99
N LEU A 289 13.90 6.09 19.95
CA LEU A 289 14.72 7.29 19.78
C LEU A 289 14.50 8.29 20.92
N CYS A 290 15.58 8.95 21.35
CA CYS A 290 15.48 10.04 22.31
C CYS A 290 14.74 11.23 21.68
N GLN A 291 14.20 12.13 22.52
CA GLN A 291 13.36 13.24 22.04
C GLN A 291 14.08 14.14 21.03
N ARG A 292 15.36 14.48 21.28
CA ARG A 292 16.16 15.34 20.40
C ARG A 292 16.33 14.73 19.00
N ASP A 293 16.71 13.45 18.95
CA ASP A 293 16.94 12.78 17.68
C ASP A 293 15.63 12.62 16.92
N PHE A 294 14.55 12.26 17.63
CA PHE A 294 13.21 12.15 17.04
C PHE A 294 12.77 13.48 16.41
N ASP A 295 12.85 14.59 17.16
CA ASP A 295 12.43 15.91 16.68
C ASP A 295 13.28 16.38 15.49
N GLY A 296 14.59 16.11 15.51
CA GLY A 296 15.49 16.41 14.40
C GLY A 296 15.15 15.66 13.10
N HIS A 297 14.80 14.36 13.19
CA HIS A 297 14.38 13.58 12.03
C HIS A 297 13.02 14.02 11.49
N VAL A 298 12.07 14.34 12.39
CA VAL A 298 10.76 14.87 11.98
C VAL A 298 10.94 16.16 11.21
N LYS A 299 11.76 17.09 11.73
CA LYS A 299 12.01 18.38 11.09
C LYS A 299 12.56 18.19 9.66
N LEU A 300 13.57 17.34 9.50
CA LEU A 300 14.15 17.05 8.17
C LEU A 300 13.10 16.47 7.19
N LEU A 301 12.24 15.56 7.65
CA LEU A 301 11.21 14.95 6.81
C LEU A 301 10.05 15.91 6.53
N ALA A 302 9.74 16.81 7.45
CA ALA A 302 8.76 17.88 7.25
C ALA A 302 9.26 18.85 6.17
N GLU A 303 10.52 19.30 6.24
CA GLU A 303 11.15 20.12 5.21
C GLU A 303 11.10 19.44 3.83
N GLN A 304 11.35 18.13 3.74
CA GLN A 304 11.21 17.40 2.47
C GLN A 304 9.77 17.38 1.90
N LEU A 305 8.77 17.26 2.77
CA LEU A 305 7.35 17.29 2.37
C LEU A 305 6.94 18.69 1.90
N ASP A 306 7.35 19.73 2.65
CA ASP A 306 7.07 21.13 2.32
C ASP A 306 7.76 21.51 1.00
N ASP A 307 9.04 21.15 0.83
CA ASP A 307 9.78 21.36 -0.41
C ASP A 307 9.11 20.65 -1.59
N TRP A 308 8.61 19.43 -1.40
CA TRP A 308 7.92 18.71 -2.45
C TRP A 308 6.64 19.43 -2.89
N GLU A 309 5.82 19.90 -1.94
CA GLU A 309 4.57 20.61 -2.23
C GLU A 309 4.84 21.98 -2.88
N MET A 310 5.80 22.75 -2.35
CA MET A 310 6.16 24.08 -2.86
C MET A 310 6.75 24.05 -4.27
N ASN A 311 7.46 22.97 -4.62
CA ASN A 311 8.07 22.81 -5.94
C ASN A 311 7.14 22.15 -6.97
N LEU A 312 5.89 21.83 -6.61
CA LEU A 312 4.91 21.38 -7.61
C LEU A 312 4.64 22.51 -8.61
N PRO A 313 4.70 22.21 -9.93
CA PRO A 313 4.31 23.18 -10.94
C PRO A 313 2.83 23.54 -10.77
N SER A 314 2.44 24.72 -11.24
CA SER A 314 1.09 25.27 -11.05
C SER A 314 -0.04 24.32 -11.45
N HIS A 315 0.16 23.52 -12.51
CA HIS A 315 -0.82 22.54 -12.97
C HIS A 315 -0.94 21.30 -12.08
N MET A 316 0.04 21.01 -11.22
CA MET A 316 0.02 19.86 -10.28
C MET A 316 -0.42 20.26 -8.85
N GLN A 317 -0.66 21.54 -8.58
CA GLN A 317 -1.08 21.99 -7.25
C GLN A 317 -2.55 21.62 -6.97
N LEU A 318 -2.89 21.31 -5.72
CA LEU A 318 -4.25 20.98 -5.34
C LEU A 318 -5.14 22.22 -5.37
N THR A 319 -5.85 22.42 -6.49
CA THR A 319 -6.83 23.50 -6.67
C THR A 319 -8.10 22.97 -7.32
N ASP A 320 -9.24 23.62 -7.08
CA ASP A 320 -10.50 23.26 -7.74
C ASP A 320 -10.39 23.31 -9.27
N GLN A 321 -9.58 24.24 -9.77
CA GLN A 321 -9.31 24.37 -11.20
C GLN A 321 -8.58 23.13 -11.73
N ASN A 322 -7.49 22.71 -11.10
CA ASN A 322 -6.73 21.54 -11.52
C ASN A 322 -7.54 20.25 -11.36
N ILE A 323 -8.36 20.12 -10.31
CA ILE A 323 -9.29 18.99 -10.16
C ILE A 323 -10.27 18.94 -11.34
N ARG A 324 -10.82 20.08 -11.80
CA ARG A 324 -11.69 20.13 -12.98
C ARG A 324 -10.94 19.77 -14.27
N GLU A 325 -9.73 20.27 -14.44
CA GLU A 325 -8.90 20.00 -15.61
C GLU A 325 -8.54 18.52 -15.73
N TYR A 326 -8.01 17.89 -14.68
CA TYR A 326 -7.70 16.46 -14.69
C TYR A 326 -8.95 15.59 -14.78
N HIS A 327 -10.05 15.99 -14.16
CA HIS A 327 -11.34 15.33 -14.36
C HIS A 327 -11.75 15.32 -15.84
N SER A 328 -11.62 16.45 -16.56
CA SER A 328 -11.95 16.53 -17.99
C SER A 328 -11.08 15.63 -18.87
N LYS A 329 -9.86 15.31 -18.41
CA LYS A 329 -8.93 14.39 -19.06
C LYS A 329 -9.12 12.92 -18.64
N GLY A 330 -10.09 12.61 -17.78
CA GLY A 330 -10.29 11.26 -17.22
C GLY A 330 -9.27 10.85 -16.15
N LEU A 331 -8.47 11.80 -15.66
CA LEU A 331 -7.38 11.59 -14.69
C LEU A 331 -7.73 12.12 -13.28
N GLY A 332 -8.97 12.53 -13.06
CA GLY A 332 -9.42 13.13 -11.79
C GLY A 332 -9.12 12.25 -10.58
N GLY A 333 -9.39 10.95 -10.68
CA GLY A 333 -9.11 9.99 -9.60
C GLY A 333 -7.61 9.85 -9.31
N THR A 334 -6.77 9.80 -10.34
CA THR A 334 -5.31 9.72 -10.21
C THR A 334 -4.73 10.99 -9.59
N PHE A 335 -5.25 12.16 -9.97
CA PHE A 335 -4.85 13.44 -9.41
C PHE A 335 -5.23 13.57 -7.93
N ILE A 336 -6.45 13.19 -7.57
CA ILE A 336 -6.87 13.16 -6.16
C ILE A 336 -6.01 12.18 -5.35
N ASP A 337 -5.74 10.98 -5.89
CA ASP A 337 -4.93 9.98 -5.20
C ASP A 337 -3.51 10.47 -4.87
N LEU A 338 -2.90 11.30 -5.74
CA LEU A 338 -1.62 11.94 -5.43
C LEU A 338 -1.68 12.76 -4.12
N HIS A 339 -2.69 13.64 -4.01
CA HIS A 339 -2.81 14.53 -2.86
C HIS A 339 -3.35 13.83 -1.60
N LEU A 340 -4.17 12.78 -1.76
CA LEU A 340 -4.52 11.88 -0.65
C LEU A 340 -3.26 11.22 -0.08
N GLY A 341 -2.36 10.76 -0.95
CA GLY A 341 -1.04 10.24 -0.55
C GLY A 341 -0.23 11.26 0.25
N PHE A 342 -0.14 12.51 -0.23
CA PHE A 342 0.60 13.59 0.44
C PHE A 342 0.12 13.83 1.87
N HIS A 343 -1.19 14.07 2.04
CA HIS A 343 -1.76 14.29 3.36
C HIS A 343 -1.66 13.06 4.27
N HIS A 344 -1.77 11.85 3.71
CA HIS A 344 -1.59 10.62 4.47
C HIS A 344 -0.15 10.48 5.00
N TYR A 345 0.86 10.73 4.17
CA TYR A 345 2.27 10.62 4.56
C TYR A 345 2.66 11.66 5.62
N ALA A 346 2.20 12.90 5.46
CA ALA A 346 2.37 13.94 6.47
C ALA A 346 1.69 13.55 7.79
N THR A 347 0.47 13.01 7.74
CA THR A 347 -0.24 12.51 8.94
C THR A 347 0.58 11.43 9.65
N LEU A 348 1.16 10.48 8.92
CA LEU A 348 2.00 9.42 9.51
C LEU A 348 3.29 9.95 10.15
N LEU A 349 3.89 10.99 9.58
CA LEU A 349 5.08 11.62 10.14
C LEU A 349 4.76 12.28 11.49
N PHE A 350 3.67 13.03 11.56
CA PHE A 350 3.32 13.82 12.74
C PHE A 350 2.49 13.08 13.79
N PHE A 351 1.97 11.88 13.48
CA PHE A 351 1.06 11.11 14.34
C PHE A 351 1.55 10.95 15.79
N ASN A 352 2.85 10.71 15.98
CA ASN A 352 3.45 10.50 17.30
C ASN A 352 3.34 11.73 18.24
N TYR A 353 3.13 12.94 17.71
CA TYR A 353 2.96 14.15 18.53
C TYR A 353 1.58 14.25 19.18
N LEU A 354 0.62 13.44 18.74
CA LEU A 354 -0.66 13.28 19.42
C LEU A 354 -0.50 12.51 20.75
N GLU A 355 0.57 11.70 20.90
CA GLU A 355 0.78 10.93 22.11
C GLU A 355 1.21 11.78 23.32
N SER A 356 0.75 11.39 24.51
CA SER A 356 1.18 11.99 25.79
C SER A 356 2.66 11.72 26.10
N ARG A 357 3.30 10.75 25.46
CA ARG A 357 4.73 10.47 25.67
C ARG A 357 5.66 11.58 25.18
N ARG A 358 5.17 12.46 24.32
CA ARG A 358 5.93 13.57 23.71
C ARG A 358 5.66 14.93 24.37
N LEU A 359 5.12 14.96 25.60
CA LEU A 359 4.77 16.20 26.33
C LEU A 359 5.91 17.22 26.45
N TYR A 360 7.17 16.79 26.43
CA TYR A 360 8.33 17.65 26.62
C TYR A 360 8.97 18.16 25.31
N SER A 361 8.44 17.79 24.14
CA SER A 361 8.89 18.40 22.89
C SER A 361 8.44 19.85 22.82
N ARG A 362 9.35 20.74 22.43
CA ARG A 362 9.02 22.14 22.17
C ARG A 362 8.13 22.30 20.94
N ASP A 363 8.23 21.36 20.00
CA ASP A 363 7.53 21.41 18.72
C ASP A 363 6.20 20.63 18.76
N LYS A 364 5.82 20.07 19.92
CA LYS A 364 4.61 19.24 20.06
C LYS A 364 3.36 19.97 19.57
N VAL A 365 3.15 21.21 20.02
CA VAL A 365 1.95 21.97 19.65
C VAL A 365 1.88 22.14 18.14
N HIS A 366 2.98 22.59 17.52
CA HIS A 366 3.08 22.81 16.08
C HIS A 366 2.80 21.52 15.27
N TYR A 367 3.55 20.44 15.52
CA TYR A 367 3.38 19.20 14.75
C TYR A 367 2.06 18.48 15.05
N SER A 368 1.52 18.60 16.27
CA SER A 368 0.17 18.08 16.55
C SER A 368 -0.89 18.79 15.72
N GLN A 369 -0.76 20.12 15.51
CA GLN A 369 -1.69 20.88 14.69
C GLN A 369 -1.56 20.55 13.20
N LEU A 370 -0.33 20.36 12.71
CA LEU A 370 -0.09 19.89 11.34
C LEU A 370 -0.70 18.50 11.12
N CYS A 371 -0.53 17.58 12.07
CA CYS A 371 -1.14 16.25 12.02
C CYS A 371 -2.67 16.33 11.86
N LYS A 372 -3.33 17.13 12.70
CA LYS A 372 -4.78 17.37 12.62
C LYS A 372 -5.16 17.98 11.27
N SER A 373 -4.45 19.03 10.84
CA SER A 373 -4.72 19.74 9.60
C SER A 373 -4.68 18.80 8.39
N HIS A 374 -3.63 17.99 8.26
CA HIS A 374 -3.54 17.00 7.17
C HIS A 374 -4.62 15.93 7.25
N ALA A 375 -5.00 15.46 8.45
CA ALA A 375 -6.10 14.51 8.60
C ALA A 375 -7.45 15.10 8.15
N PHE A 376 -7.71 16.39 8.44
CA PHE A 376 -8.89 17.11 7.97
C PHE A 376 -8.88 17.28 6.44
N ARG A 377 -7.77 17.78 5.87
CA ARG A 377 -7.63 17.93 4.41
C ARG A 377 -7.78 16.61 3.66
N PHE A 378 -7.25 15.52 4.23
CA PHE A 378 -7.48 14.17 3.69
C PHE A 378 -8.97 13.84 3.63
N SER A 379 -9.72 14.07 4.72
CA SER A 379 -11.16 13.79 4.78
C SER A 379 -11.99 14.66 3.83
N GLU A 380 -11.65 15.94 3.70
CA GLU A 380 -12.28 16.85 2.73
C GLU A 380 -12.05 16.38 1.30
N LEU A 381 -10.81 16.04 0.96
CA LEU A 381 -10.47 15.58 -0.38
C LEU A 381 -11.09 14.21 -0.70
N LEU A 382 -11.16 13.32 0.29
CA LEU A 382 -11.84 12.03 0.16
C LEU A 382 -13.34 12.21 -0.09
N GLN A 383 -13.97 13.22 0.54
CA GLN A 383 -15.35 13.57 0.26
C GLN A 383 -15.54 14.01 -1.19
N VAL A 384 -14.68 14.90 -1.70
CA VAL A 384 -14.69 15.33 -3.10
C VAL A 384 -14.56 14.14 -4.06
N SER A 385 -13.66 13.21 -3.75
CA SER A 385 -13.47 11.97 -4.53
C SER A 385 -14.75 11.14 -4.66
N ARG A 386 -15.52 11.04 -3.58
CA ARG A 386 -16.76 10.26 -3.54
C ARG A 386 -17.90 10.97 -4.27
N GLU A 387 -18.01 12.28 -4.12
CA GLU A 387 -19.13 13.07 -4.63
C GLU A 387 -19.01 13.40 -6.13
N LYS A 388 -17.78 13.40 -6.66
CA LYS A 388 -17.51 13.72 -8.06
C LYS A 388 -17.18 12.47 -8.87
N LYS A 389 -18.08 12.09 -9.79
CA LYS A 389 -17.85 11.00 -10.75
C LYS A 389 -16.58 11.26 -11.57
N GLY A 390 -15.78 10.23 -11.84
CA GLY A 390 -14.48 10.36 -12.53
C GLY A 390 -13.31 10.77 -11.62
N CYS A 391 -13.60 11.07 -10.34
CA CYS A 391 -12.60 11.40 -9.32
C CYS A 391 -12.47 10.32 -8.24
N GLU A 392 -13.01 9.13 -8.46
CA GLU A 392 -13.16 8.11 -7.42
C GLU A 392 -11.81 7.46 -7.04
N ALA A 393 -11.53 7.44 -5.74
CA ALA A 393 -10.38 6.79 -5.12
C ALA A 393 -10.82 5.45 -4.50
N VAL A 394 -10.97 4.44 -5.36
CA VAL A 394 -11.62 3.16 -4.99
C VAL A 394 -10.66 1.98 -4.82
N HIS A 395 -9.36 2.19 -4.62
CA HIS A 395 -8.43 1.06 -4.36
C HIS A 395 -8.26 0.77 -2.88
N ALA A 396 -7.87 -0.47 -2.55
CA ALA A 396 -7.82 -0.96 -1.16
C ALA A 396 -6.96 -0.10 -0.21
N ALA A 397 -5.86 0.48 -0.69
CA ALA A 397 -4.98 1.31 0.14
C ALA A 397 -5.68 2.56 0.70
N ILE A 398 -6.68 3.12 0.01
CA ILE A 398 -7.50 4.24 0.51
C ILE A 398 -8.19 3.87 1.82
N GLY A 399 -8.61 2.61 1.99
CA GLY A 399 -9.20 2.15 3.23
C GLY A 399 -8.24 2.29 4.42
N HIS A 400 -6.98 1.86 4.26
CA HIS A 400 -5.95 2.04 5.28
C HIS A 400 -5.65 3.51 5.57
N MET A 401 -5.51 4.34 4.52
CA MET A 401 -5.27 5.77 4.69
C MET A 401 -6.41 6.46 5.45
N THR A 402 -7.65 6.11 5.11
CA THR A 402 -8.88 6.64 5.73
C THR A 402 -8.94 6.31 7.22
N ILE A 403 -8.48 5.13 7.62
CA ILE A 403 -8.45 4.72 9.04
C ILE A 403 -7.43 5.54 9.82
N VAL A 404 -6.26 5.80 9.25
CA VAL A 404 -5.23 6.63 9.89
C VAL A 404 -5.75 8.06 10.09
N SER A 405 -6.34 8.69 9.06
CA SER A 405 -6.98 10.02 9.20
C SER A 405 -8.11 9.97 10.24
N SER A 406 -8.96 8.94 10.21
CA SER A 406 -10.05 8.77 11.18
C SER A 406 -9.55 8.64 12.62
N ALA A 407 -8.43 7.96 12.86
CA ALA A 407 -7.82 7.87 14.19
C ALA A 407 -7.42 9.24 14.74
N VAL A 408 -6.91 10.14 13.87
CA VAL A 408 -6.61 11.53 14.24
C VAL A 408 -7.88 12.30 14.56
N LEU A 409 -8.94 12.17 13.74
CA LEU A 409 -10.21 12.84 14.01
C LEU A 409 -10.89 12.34 15.29
N VAL A 410 -10.78 11.05 15.61
CA VAL A 410 -11.22 10.50 16.91
C VAL A 410 -10.41 11.12 18.04
N HIS A 411 -9.09 11.25 17.89
CA HIS A 411 -8.28 11.96 18.87
C HIS A 411 -8.74 13.41 19.05
N VAL A 412 -9.08 14.13 17.98
CA VAL A 412 -9.67 15.49 18.07
C VAL A 412 -11.01 15.48 18.82
N LEU A 413 -11.89 14.50 18.56
CA LEU A 413 -13.16 14.40 19.30
C LEU A 413 -12.98 14.17 20.81
N LEU A 414 -11.93 13.44 21.20
CA LEU A 414 -11.68 13.07 22.59
C LEU A 414 -10.83 14.10 23.34
N MET A 415 -9.89 14.75 22.66
CA MET A 415 -8.82 15.55 23.26
C MET A 415 -8.66 16.94 22.64
N GLY A 416 -9.44 17.27 21.61
CA GLY A 416 -9.37 18.54 20.88
C GLY A 416 -10.17 19.66 21.53
N GLU A 417 -10.12 20.83 20.90
CA GLU A 417 -10.84 22.01 21.36
C GLU A 417 -12.30 21.99 20.88
N VAL A 418 -13.20 22.67 21.59
CA VAL A 418 -14.64 22.67 21.29
C VAL A 418 -14.94 23.12 19.85
N GLY A 419 -14.18 24.08 19.32
CA GLY A 419 -14.34 24.57 17.95
C GLY A 419 -13.96 23.56 16.85
N GLU A 420 -13.20 22.51 17.18
CA GLU A 420 -12.76 21.48 16.22
C GLU A 420 -13.74 20.30 16.13
N LEU A 421 -14.63 20.15 17.12
CA LEU A 421 -15.41 18.91 17.33
C LEU A 421 -16.45 18.65 16.22
N GLU A 422 -17.12 19.70 15.74
CA GLU A 422 -18.14 19.55 14.70
C GLU A 422 -17.51 19.13 13.38
N ALA A 423 -16.43 19.81 12.97
CA ALA A 423 -15.65 19.44 11.80
C ALA A 423 -15.12 18.01 11.90
N ALA A 424 -14.59 17.62 13.06
CA ALA A 424 -14.07 16.26 13.28
C ALA A 424 -15.17 15.20 13.16
N ARG A 425 -16.36 15.48 13.69
CA ARG A 425 -17.53 14.61 13.55
C ARG A 425 -17.96 14.47 12.09
N SER A 426 -18.04 15.59 11.35
CA SER A 426 -18.40 15.59 9.93
C SER A 426 -17.39 14.81 9.09
N GLY A 427 -16.10 15.04 9.31
CA GLY A 427 -15.00 14.32 8.65
C GLY A 427 -15.06 12.81 8.91
N LEU A 428 -15.31 12.39 10.15
CA LEU A 428 -15.48 10.98 10.50
C LEU A 428 -16.67 10.32 9.83
N ILE A 429 -17.82 11.01 9.80
CA ILE A 429 -19.01 10.51 9.10
C ILE A 429 -18.70 10.34 7.61
N SER A 430 -18.01 11.31 7.00
CA SER A 430 -17.59 11.22 5.60
C SER A 430 -16.62 10.06 5.37
N ASN A 431 -15.58 9.91 6.20
CA ASN A 431 -14.64 8.79 6.12
C ASN A 431 -15.35 7.44 6.25
N PHE A 432 -16.30 7.33 7.17
CA PHE A 432 -17.07 6.11 7.39
C PHE A 432 -17.94 5.74 6.17
N LYS A 433 -18.60 6.72 5.54
CA LYS A 433 -19.34 6.50 4.28
C LYS A 433 -18.42 5.93 3.20
N THR A 434 -17.22 6.48 3.04
CA THR A 434 -16.24 5.96 2.08
C THR A 434 -15.82 4.53 2.40
N LEU A 435 -15.55 4.20 3.67
CA LEU A 435 -15.21 2.83 4.06
C LEU A 435 -16.34 1.83 3.76
N LEU A 436 -17.60 2.22 3.96
CA LEU A 436 -18.76 1.39 3.60
C LEU A 436 -18.89 1.16 2.09
N GLU A 437 -18.54 2.16 1.27
CA GLU A 437 -18.52 2.01 -0.19
C GLU A 437 -17.38 1.12 -0.64
N LEU A 438 -16.17 1.33 -0.12
CA LEU A 438 -14.99 0.52 -0.44
C LEU A 438 -15.19 -0.95 -0.01
N LYS A 439 -15.87 -1.20 1.11
CA LYS A 439 -16.21 -2.55 1.57
C LYS A 439 -16.98 -3.36 0.51
N LYS A 440 -17.74 -2.72 -0.38
CA LYS A 440 -18.44 -3.42 -1.48
C LYS A 440 -17.48 -4.07 -2.48
N PHE A 441 -16.28 -3.51 -2.60
CA PHE A 441 -15.25 -3.94 -3.56
C PHE A 441 -14.11 -4.69 -2.89
N TRP A 442 -13.81 -4.40 -1.62
CA TRP A 442 -12.63 -4.88 -0.91
C TRP A 442 -13.03 -5.58 0.39
N PRO A 443 -13.18 -6.91 0.37
CA PRO A 443 -13.47 -7.70 1.58
C PRO A 443 -12.46 -7.48 2.70
N SER A 444 -11.20 -7.14 2.37
CA SER A 444 -10.18 -6.78 3.35
C SER A 444 -10.59 -5.67 4.32
N LEU A 445 -11.48 -4.78 3.89
CA LEU A 445 -11.95 -3.66 4.71
C LEU A 445 -13.09 -4.05 5.67
N GLU A 446 -13.67 -5.26 5.57
CA GLU A 446 -14.75 -5.69 6.46
C GLU A 446 -14.34 -5.69 7.93
N ASN A 447 -13.16 -6.25 8.23
CA ASN A 447 -12.64 -6.32 9.59
C ASN A 447 -12.30 -4.91 10.10
N LEU A 448 -11.84 -4.03 9.22
CA LEU A 448 -11.44 -2.66 9.58
C LEU A 448 -12.65 -1.76 9.94
N VAL A 449 -13.77 -1.91 9.24
CA VAL A 449 -15.02 -1.18 9.56
C VAL A 449 -15.59 -1.60 10.92
N ARG A 450 -15.47 -2.88 11.29
CA ARG A 450 -15.95 -3.39 12.58
C ARG A 450 -15.22 -2.77 13.78
N TRP A 451 -13.97 -2.33 13.62
CA TRP A 451 -13.21 -1.68 14.70
C TRP A 451 -13.66 -0.25 14.99
N LEU A 452 -14.35 0.41 14.05
CA LEU A 452 -14.80 1.80 14.18
C LEU A 452 -16.22 1.94 14.74
N LEU A 453 -16.97 0.84 14.83
CA LEU A 453 -18.32 0.81 15.39
C LEU A 453 -18.25 0.28 16.83
N PRO A 454 -18.55 1.09 17.86
CA PRO A 454 -18.76 0.56 19.19
C PRO A 454 -19.99 -0.37 19.18
N HIS A 455 -19.85 -1.56 19.75
CA HIS A 455 -20.96 -2.46 20.03
C HIS A 455 -21.81 -1.97 21.20
#